data_AF-A0A352LWV3-F1
#
_entry.id   AF-A0A352LWV3-F1
#
_cell.length_a   1.000
_cell.length_b   1.000
_cell.length_c   1.000
_cell.angle_alpha   90.00
_cell.angle_beta   90.00
_cell.angle_gamma   90.00
#
_symmetry.space_group_name_H-M   'P 1'
#
loop_
_entity.id
_entity.type
_entity.pdbx_description
1 polymer ?
#
loop_
_entity_poly.entity_id
_entity_poly.type
_entity_poly.pdbx_seq_one_letter_code
_entity_poly.pdbx_strand_id
1 'polypeptide(L)'
;MISAELENYLKNCRDSGAKFDEVEKALSIQGYSSNQISEAGQWYNPVVPKTKIRKPLAVVLLMLAIFLLAGTGAAAYLVAAEKIKINNPGLVVGIQKVVYSIPFVPKTPKMVILKAVEAHKKISRNTWELSISGRGMGSELGEIFGSDTTDLLISGYSDFSDSENVRFKISANLGKEVQVELRKKDKILYANVSKMPLAIYAFIGLEPDKVKLILANWIAIDVSGLNTEARNLLSEIPESSRQSQTQETTQEILEKLLNEEVIPLSSMTTDKSQGYAVYKIVFRASPEQLDRIEEAAGTDPGRLKFSEWLKNPVITLFIDKEKNLVRRAEATFTIDYDQPETSIPLIGSGEEKADVAVVLKLDNFGEEMIIDVPDKSLTPDEFYQMVMDAEPGGLLTINPDRQLARVRDAKRRADISAILSATYQFTADNRGILPVTIGTEAKKISESGANLCKYLVPEYLAAFPIDPRQGDGKNFVNCPKGYDTGYTIFKDKNDRITILAPMSEGNEIVTVTR
;
A
#
# COMPACT_ATOMS: atom_id res chain seq x y z
N MET A 1 -21.16 -34.26 6.61
CA MET A 1 -19.96 -35.07 6.30
C MET A 1 -20.49 -36.36 5.70
N ILE A 2 -20.08 -36.68 4.47
CA ILE A 2 -20.54 -37.89 3.78
C ILE A 2 -20.05 -39.16 4.49
N SER A 3 -20.82 -40.24 4.41
CA SER A 3 -20.40 -41.54 4.96
C SER A 3 -19.24 -42.12 4.15
N ALA A 4 -18.41 -42.95 4.77
CA ALA A 4 -17.26 -43.59 4.11
C ALA A 4 -17.68 -44.48 2.90
N GLU A 5 -18.89 -45.05 2.97
CA GLU A 5 -19.47 -45.85 1.89
C GLU A 5 -19.84 -44.98 0.68
N LEU A 6 -20.50 -43.84 0.93
CA LEU A 6 -20.85 -42.86 -0.10
C LEU A 6 -19.58 -42.24 -0.70
N GLU A 7 -18.57 -41.95 0.12
CA GLU A 7 -17.29 -41.42 -0.34
C GLU A 7 -16.57 -42.39 -1.31
N ASN A 8 -16.50 -43.67 -0.97
CA ASN A 8 -15.91 -44.69 -1.85
C ASN A 8 -16.69 -44.83 -3.17
N TYR A 9 -18.02 -44.78 -3.11
CA TYR A 9 -18.85 -44.81 -4.32
C TYR A 9 -18.58 -43.60 -5.22
N LEU A 10 -18.60 -42.39 -4.65
CA LEU A 10 -18.32 -41.15 -5.38
C LEU A 10 -16.91 -41.14 -5.98
N LYS A 11 -15.92 -41.69 -5.27
CA LYS A 11 -14.54 -41.84 -5.77
C LYS A 11 -14.48 -42.71 -7.01
N ASN A 12 -15.13 -43.88 -7.00
CA ASN A 12 -15.15 -44.78 -8.15
C ASN A 12 -15.85 -44.15 -9.36
N CYS A 13 -16.95 -43.40 -9.13
CA CYS A 13 -17.64 -42.67 -10.19
C CYS A 13 -16.77 -41.55 -10.79
N ARG A 14 -16.00 -40.85 -9.96
CA ARG A 14 -15.07 -39.81 -10.43
C ARG A 14 -13.92 -40.41 -11.23
N ASP A 15 -13.35 -41.51 -10.75
CA ASP A 15 -12.22 -42.19 -11.40
C ASP A 15 -12.63 -42.84 -12.74
N SER A 16 -13.92 -43.16 -12.93
CA SER A 16 -14.48 -43.60 -14.22
C SER A 16 -14.90 -42.46 -15.15
N GLY A 17 -14.78 -41.20 -14.72
CA GLY A 17 -15.10 -40.01 -15.50
C GLY A 17 -16.59 -39.67 -15.60
N ALA A 18 -17.43 -40.23 -14.72
CA ALA A 18 -18.87 -39.94 -14.72
C ALA A 18 -19.15 -38.47 -14.36
N LYS A 19 -20.18 -37.86 -14.97
CA LYS A 19 -20.61 -36.50 -14.63
C LYS A 19 -21.51 -36.52 -13.40
N PHE A 20 -21.45 -35.47 -12.57
CA PHE A 20 -22.22 -35.45 -11.32
C PHE A 20 -23.73 -35.54 -11.55
N ASP A 21 -24.28 -34.96 -12.61
CA ASP A 21 -25.71 -35.06 -12.95
C ASP A 21 -26.20 -36.51 -13.16
N GLU A 22 -25.29 -37.42 -13.55
CA GLU A 22 -25.57 -38.86 -13.70
C GLU A 22 -25.49 -39.57 -12.34
N VAL A 23 -24.51 -39.18 -11.53
CA VAL A 23 -24.31 -39.68 -10.16
C VAL A 23 -25.46 -39.24 -9.25
N GLU A 24 -25.94 -38.01 -9.38
CA GLU A 24 -27.08 -37.46 -8.64
C GLU A 24 -28.35 -38.28 -8.86
N LYS A 25 -28.64 -38.62 -10.13
CA LYS A 25 -29.78 -39.49 -10.46
C LYS A 25 -29.64 -40.87 -9.84
N ALA A 26 -28.44 -41.45 -9.87
CA ALA A 26 -28.18 -42.75 -9.26
C ALA A 26 -28.36 -42.72 -7.73
N LEU A 27 -27.88 -41.67 -7.06
CA LEU A 27 -28.05 -41.48 -5.62
C LEU A 27 -29.52 -41.28 -5.23
N SER A 28 -30.28 -40.54 -6.04
CA SER A 28 -31.73 -40.37 -5.82
C SER A 28 -32.49 -41.70 -5.93
N ILE A 29 -32.13 -42.56 -6.89
CA ILE A 29 -32.72 -43.90 -7.05
C ILE A 29 -32.36 -44.81 -5.88
N GLN A 30 -31.15 -44.68 -5.34
CA GLN A 30 -30.69 -45.44 -4.17
C GLN A 30 -31.26 -44.94 -2.84
N GLY A 31 -32.13 -43.93 -2.86
CA GLY A 31 -32.87 -43.46 -1.69
C GLY A 31 -32.10 -42.50 -0.78
N TYR A 32 -31.00 -41.91 -1.26
CA TYR A 32 -30.30 -40.86 -0.52
C TYR A 32 -31.17 -39.59 -0.43
N SER A 33 -31.16 -38.93 0.74
CA SER A 33 -31.89 -37.68 0.95
C SER A 33 -31.29 -36.53 0.17
N SER A 34 -32.08 -35.48 -0.10
CA SER A 34 -31.62 -34.27 -0.80
C SER A 34 -30.40 -33.61 -0.12
N ASN A 35 -30.31 -33.66 1.21
CA ASN A 35 -29.15 -33.15 1.94
C ASN A 35 -27.90 -34.01 1.68
N GLN A 36 -28.03 -35.34 1.66
CA GLN A 36 -26.91 -36.23 1.36
C GLN A 36 -26.44 -36.11 -0.10
N ILE A 37 -27.37 -35.90 -1.03
CA ILE A 37 -27.06 -35.65 -2.44
C ILE A 37 -26.35 -34.30 -2.60
N SER A 38 -26.80 -33.28 -1.87
CA SER A 38 -26.13 -31.97 -1.84
C SER A 38 -24.70 -32.06 -1.28
N GLU A 39 -24.50 -32.77 -0.16
CA GLU A 39 -23.17 -33.02 0.40
C GLU A 39 -22.29 -33.86 -0.55
N ALA A 40 -22.86 -34.85 -1.23
CA ALA A 40 -22.18 -35.63 -2.27
C ALA A 40 -21.74 -34.75 -3.43
N GLY A 41 -22.56 -33.78 -3.86
CA GLY A 41 -22.22 -32.84 -4.92
C GLY A 41 -21.08 -31.91 -4.55
N GLN A 42 -21.08 -31.41 -3.31
CA GLN A 42 -19.96 -30.62 -2.79
C GLN A 42 -18.66 -31.43 -2.69
N TRP A 43 -18.73 -32.72 -2.41
CA TRP A 43 -17.54 -33.58 -2.41
C TRP A 43 -17.08 -33.95 -3.83
N TYR A 44 -18.02 -34.24 -4.73
CA TYR A 44 -17.75 -34.74 -6.09
C TYR A 44 -17.17 -33.65 -6.99
N ASN A 45 -17.76 -32.45 -6.90
CA ASN A 45 -17.26 -31.23 -7.51
C ASN A 45 -17.01 -30.24 -6.37
N PRO A 46 -15.84 -30.29 -5.70
CA PRO A 46 -15.53 -29.31 -4.68
C PRO A 46 -15.66 -27.92 -5.32
N VAL A 47 -16.65 -27.16 -4.87
CA VAL A 47 -16.71 -25.72 -5.13
C VAL A 47 -15.41 -25.21 -4.57
N VAL A 48 -14.45 -24.90 -5.44
CA VAL A 48 -13.24 -24.18 -5.02
C VAL A 48 -13.79 -22.95 -4.33
N PRO A 49 -13.65 -22.81 -3.00
CA PRO A 49 -14.10 -21.60 -2.35
C PRO A 49 -13.38 -20.48 -3.09
N LYS A 50 -14.14 -19.50 -3.65
CA LYS A 50 -13.56 -18.28 -4.22
C LYS A 50 -12.55 -17.80 -3.20
N THR A 51 -11.29 -18.01 -3.51
CA THR A 51 -10.22 -17.93 -2.53
C THR A 51 -10.22 -16.49 -2.05
N LYS A 52 -10.24 -16.30 -0.73
CA LYS A 52 -9.87 -15.03 -0.12
C LYS A 52 -8.58 -14.60 -0.82
N ILE A 53 -8.67 -13.56 -1.66
CA ILE A 53 -7.54 -13.06 -2.44
C ILE A 53 -6.45 -12.73 -1.42
N ARG A 54 -5.41 -13.57 -1.39
CA ARG A 54 -4.25 -13.33 -0.55
C ARG A 54 -3.53 -12.13 -1.13
N LYS A 55 -3.88 -10.97 -0.58
CA LYS A 55 -3.18 -9.69 -0.57
C LYS A 55 -2.65 -9.21 -1.94
N PRO A 56 -3.19 -8.12 -2.51
CA PRO A 56 -2.58 -7.40 -3.64
C PRO A 56 -1.21 -6.78 -3.31
N LEU A 57 -0.76 -6.90 -2.05
CA LEU A 57 0.57 -6.53 -1.58
C LEU A 57 1.68 -7.08 -2.49
N ALA A 58 1.56 -8.29 -3.04
CA ALA A 58 2.60 -8.82 -3.93
C ALA A 58 2.70 -8.11 -5.29
N VAL A 59 1.63 -7.48 -5.80
CA VAL A 59 1.72 -6.69 -7.06
C VAL A 59 2.14 -5.25 -6.81
N VAL A 60 1.72 -4.65 -5.69
CA VAL A 60 2.31 -3.38 -5.24
C VAL A 60 3.79 -3.57 -4.95
N LEU A 61 4.20 -4.69 -4.34
CA LEU A 61 5.59 -5.10 -4.15
C LEU A 61 6.30 -5.48 -5.46
N LEU A 62 5.61 -5.99 -6.48
CA LEU A 62 6.18 -6.30 -7.80
C LEU A 62 6.37 -5.01 -8.62
N MET A 63 5.41 -4.10 -8.59
CA MET A 63 5.52 -2.74 -9.17
C MET A 63 6.60 -1.96 -8.42
N LEU A 64 6.60 -1.99 -7.09
CA LEU A 64 7.74 -1.52 -6.28
C LEU A 64 9.01 -2.25 -6.65
N ALA A 65 9.04 -3.55 -6.93
CA ALA A 65 10.24 -4.27 -7.34
C ALA A 65 10.74 -3.81 -8.71
N ILE A 66 9.85 -3.58 -9.67
CA ILE A 66 10.14 -2.98 -10.99
C ILE A 66 10.64 -1.53 -10.83
N PHE A 67 10.12 -0.78 -9.85
CA PHE A 67 10.55 0.56 -9.49
C PHE A 67 11.86 0.59 -8.66
N LEU A 68 12.08 -0.39 -7.79
CA LEU A 68 13.29 -0.61 -7.00
C LEU A 68 14.42 -1.00 -7.96
N LEU A 69 14.12 -1.86 -8.95
CA LEU A 69 14.99 -2.21 -10.08
C LEU A 69 15.37 -0.99 -10.95
N ALA A 70 14.51 0.02 -11.04
CA ALA A 70 14.78 1.27 -11.74
C ALA A 70 15.41 2.37 -10.87
N GLY A 71 15.38 2.26 -9.53
CA GLY A 71 16.40 2.89 -8.69
C GLY A 71 15.99 3.39 -7.32
N THR A 72 15.90 2.53 -6.32
CA THR A 72 16.08 2.99 -4.92
C THR A 72 16.88 1.96 -4.17
N GLY A 73 17.52 2.35 -3.07
CA GLY A 73 18.49 1.59 -2.30
C GLY A 73 18.18 0.12 -1.95
N ALA A 74 17.00 -0.44 -2.23
CA ALA A 74 16.81 -1.90 -2.21
C ALA A 74 17.46 -2.60 -3.42
N ALA A 75 17.46 -2.04 -4.63
CA ALA A 75 18.23 -2.62 -5.73
C ALA A 75 19.73 -2.51 -5.46
N ALA A 76 20.18 -1.44 -4.82
CA ALA A 76 21.56 -1.35 -4.41
C ALA A 76 21.86 -2.25 -3.20
N TYR A 77 20.90 -2.60 -2.33
CA TYR A 77 21.03 -3.71 -1.36
C TYR A 77 21.03 -5.11 -2.04
N LEU A 78 20.26 -5.30 -3.11
CA LEU A 78 20.24 -6.53 -3.93
C LEU A 78 21.48 -6.65 -4.83
N VAL A 79 22.09 -5.54 -5.22
CA VAL A 79 23.35 -5.45 -5.97
C VAL A 79 24.56 -5.54 -5.02
N ALA A 80 24.48 -4.92 -3.84
CA ALA A 80 25.54 -4.98 -2.80
C ALA A 80 25.69 -6.35 -2.19
N ALA A 81 24.59 -7.08 -2.00
CA ALA A 81 24.67 -8.43 -1.47
C ALA A 81 25.27 -9.46 -2.48
N GLU A 82 25.86 -9.03 -3.60
CA GLU A 82 26.29 -9.89 -4.73
C GLU A 82 25.16 -10.75 -5.34
N LYS A 83 23.88 -10.40 -5.07
CA LYS A 83 22.71 -11.27 -5.29
C LYS A 83 22.11 -11.21 -6.70
N ILE A 84 22.55 -10.33 -7.60
CA ILE A 84 22.12 -10.34 -9.02
C ILE A 84 23.34 -10.58 -9.91
N LYS A 85 23.63 -11.86 -10.17
CA LYS A 85 24.61 -12.27 -11.20
C LYS A 85 23.90 -12.36 -12.53
N ILE A 86 23.80 -11.25 -13.29
CA ILE A 86 23.37 -11.30 -14.70
C ILE A 86 24.45 -12.03 -15.50
N ASN A 87 24.43 -13.36 -15.46
CA ASN A 87 25.38 -14.25 -16.12
C ASN A 87 24.68 -14.90 -17.31
N ASN A 88 24.11 -14.07 -18.20
CA ASN A 88 23.48 -14.54 -19.42
C ASN A 88 24.39 -14.26 -20.63
N PRO A 89 24.98 -15.30 -21.25
CA PRO A 89 25.79 -15.18 -22.45
C PRO A 89 25.04 -14.51 -23.61
N GLY A 90 23.71 -14.64 -23.71
CA GLY A 90 22.90 -14.02 -24.77
C GLY A 90 22.78 -12.50 -24.67
N LEU A 91 22.68 -11.97 -23.44
CA LEU A 91 22.72 -10.53 -23.15
C LEU A 91 24.10 -9.96 -23.47
N VAL A 92 25.16 -10.66 -23.06
CA VAL A 92 26.57 -10.35 -23.37
C VAL A 92 26.85 -10.46 -24.88
N VAL A 93 26.24 -11.42 -25.58
CA VAL A 93 26.39 -11.62 -27.03
C VAL A 93 25.63 -10.58 -27.84
N GLY A 94 24.45 -10.11 -27.40
CA GLY A 94 23.74 -8.99 -28.03
C GLY A 94 24.49 -7.67 -27.92
N ILE A 95 25.13 -7.46 -26.77
CA ILE A 95 26.12 -6.43 -26.43
C ILE A 95 27.32 -6.52 -27.38
N GLN A 96 27.95 -7.70 -27.50
CA GLN A 96 29.16 -7.90 -28.30
C GLN A 96 28.93 -7.87 -29.82
N LYS A 97 27.75 -8.29 -30.31
CA LYS A 97 27.40 -8.27 -31.75
C LYS A 97 27.17 -6.85 -32.27
N VAL A 98 26.85 -5.90 -31.40
CA VAL A 98 26.74 -4.49 -31.77
C VAL A 98 28.04 -3.80 -31.40
N VAL A 99 28.92 -3.64 -32.40
CA VAL A 99 30.21 -2.97 -32.27
C VAL A 99 30.04 -1.65 -31.49
N TYR A 100 30.59 -1.63 -30.28
CA TYR A 100 30.32 -0.65 -29.22
C TYR A 100 30.66 0.81 -29.52
N SER A 101 31.23 1.10 -30.68
CA SER A 101 31.87 2.38 -30.99
C SER A 101 31.53 2.96 -32.37
N ILE A 102 30.58 2.39 -33.13
CA ILE A 102 30.26 2.93 -34.46
C ILE A 102 29.41 4.21 -34.32
N PRO A 103 29.93 5.41 -34.69
CA PRO A 103 29.24 6.69 -34.48
C PRO A 103 27.93 6.85 -35.27
N PHE A 104 27.67 5.95 -36.21
CA PHE A 104 26.60 6.07 -37.22
C PHE A 104 25.47 5.05 -37.07
N VAL A 105 25.48 4.20 -36.03
CA VAL A 105 24.36 3.27 -35.77
C VAL A 105 23.27 4.02 -34.98
N PRO A 106 22.02 4.10 -35.49
CA PRO A 106 20.92 4.71 -34.76
C PRO A 106 20.73 4.02 -33.41
N LYS A 107 20.78 4.79 -32.32
CA LYS A 107 20.52 4.25 -30.99
C LYS A 107 19.04 3.88 -30.89
N THR A 108 18.75 2.64 -30.54
CA THR A 108 17.38 2.14 -30.29
C THR A 108 17.09 2.19 -28.78
N PRO A 109 15.81 2.25 -28.36
CA PRO A 109 15.45 2.21 -26.93
C PRO A 109 16.07 1.02 -26.19
N LYS A 110 16.01 -0.18 -26.80
CA LYS A 110 16.61 -1.41 -26.26
C LYS A 110 18.11 -1.23 -25.96
N MET A 111 18.88 -0.68 -26.90
CA MET A 111 20.31 -0.46 -26.69
C MET A 111 20.60 0.54 -25.56
N VAL A 112 19.83 1.62 -25.47
CA VAL A 112 20.02 2.65 -24.43
C VAL A 112 19.71 2.07 -23.05
N ILE A 113 18.63 1.28 -22.91
CA ILE A 113 18.27 0.59 -21.66
C ILE A 113 19.37 -0.40 -21.26
N LEU A 114 19.86 -1.22 -22.18
CA LEU A 114 20.93 -2.18 -21.90
C LEU A 114 22.22 -1.51 -21.42
N LYS A 115 22.62 -0.41 -22.06
CA LYS A 115 23.76 0.41 -21.62
C LYS A 115 23.55 0.99 -20.24
N ALA A 116 22.31 1.38 -19.92
CA ALA A 116 21.98 1.88 -18.59
C ALA A 116 22.08 0.81 -17.51
N VAL A 117 21.59 -0.41 -17.78
CA VAL A 117 21.77 -1.55 -16.86
C VAL A 117 23.26 -1.78 -16.57
N GLU A 118 24.11 -1.77 -17.60
CA GLU A 118 25.56 -1.95 -17.43
C GLU A 118 26.22 -0.80 -16.65
N ALA A 119 25.81 0.44 -16.91
CA ALA A 119 26.34 1.60 -16.20
C ALA A 119 26.01 1.55 -14.69
N HIS A 120 24.79 1.16 -14.30
CA HIS A 120 24.40 1.08 -12.89
C HIS A 120 25.11 -0.04 -12.11
N LYS A 121 25.57 -1.11 -12.78
CA LYS A 121 26.37 -2.15 -12.12
C LYS A 121 27.65 -1.61 -11.48
N LYS A 122 28.16 -0.48 -11.98
CA LYS A 122 29.40 0.16 -11.50
C LYS A 122 29.14 1.19 -10.40
N ILE A 123 27.87 1.45 -10.07
CA ILE A 123 27.47 2.44 -9.08
C ILE A 123 27.29 1.74 -7.74
N SER A 124 28.10 2.14 -6.77
CA SER A 124 27.97 1.73 -5.36
C SER A 124 27.40 2.84 -4.48
N ARG A 125 27.35 4.08 -4.95
CA ARG A 125 26.92 5.26 -4.20
C ARG A 125 26.03 6.15 -5.05
N ASN A 126 24.94 6.63 -4.49
CA ASN A 126 24.08 7.63 -5.12
C ASN A 126 23.10 8.25 -4.11
N THR A 127 22.56 9.40 -4.51
CA THR A 127 21.34 9.96 -3.91
C THR A 127 20.12 9.62 -4.74
N TRP A 128 18.96 9.53 -4.09
CA TRP A 128 17.71 9.17 -4.72
C TRP A 128 16.52 9.87 -4.05
N GLU A 129 15.46 10.09 -4.83
CA GLU A 129 14.19 10.67 -4.39
C GLU A 129 13.04 9.96 -5.11
N LEU A 130 12.21 9.26 -4.35
CA LEU A 130 10.98 8.61 -4.77
C LEU A 130 9.78 9.43 -4.27
N SER A 131 8.94 9.87 -5.20
CA SER A 131 7.69 10.56 -4.92
C SER A 131 6.54 9.71 -5.46
N ILE A 132 5.51 9.51 -4.65
CA ILE A 132 4.25 8.87 -5.02
C ILE A 132 3.14 9.85 -4.68
N SER A 133 2.21 10.05 -5.61
CA SER A 133 1.01 10.84 -5.38
C SER A 133 -0.18 10.09 -5.95
N GLY A 134 -1.26 10.03 -5.18
CA GLY A 134 -2.49 9.36 -5.57
C GLY A 134 -3.70 10.23 -5.32
N ARG A 135 -4.55 10.40 -6.33
CA ARG A 135 -5.91 10.94 -6.16
C ARG A 135 -6.88 9.78 -6.03
N GLY A 136 -7.74 9.81 -5.01
CA GLY A 136 -8.66 8.69 -4.72
C GLY A 136 -7.97 7.49 -4.07
N MET A 137 -6.74 7.65 -3.55
CA MET A 137 -6.09 6.66 -2.71
C MET A 137 -6.40 6.92 -1.24
N GLY A 138 -7.09 5.97 -0.59
CA GLY A 138 -7.28 5.96 0.85
C GLY A 138 -8.16 7.11 1.31
N SER A 139 -9.45 7.09 0.96
CA SER A 139 -10.45 8.06 1.42
C SER A 139 -10.36 8.31 2.93
N GLU A 140 -10.15 7.26 3.72
CA GLU A 140 -9.91 7.32 5.18
C GLU A 140 -8.59 8.05 5.57
N LEU A 141 -7.52 7.92 4.80
CA LEU A 141 -6.27 8.65 5.04
C LEU A 141 -6.41 10.13 4.62
N GLY A 142 -7.15 10.41 3.55
CA GLY A 142 -7.50 11.77 3.13
C GLY A 142 -8.26 12.53 4.22
N GLU A 143 -9.16 11.86 4.95
CA GLU A 143 -9.84 12.43 6.13
C GLU A 143 -8.88 12.75 7.28
N ILE A 144 -7.87 11.90 7.52
CA ILE A 144 -6.88 12.11 8.59
C ILE A 144 -5.90 13.24 8.25
N PHE A 145 -5.51 13.35 6.97
CA PHE A 145 -4.50 14.32 6.51
C PHE A 145 -5.09 15.60 5.89
N GLY A 146 -6.41 15.67 5.72
CA GLY A 146 -7.11 16.85 5.20
C GLY A 146 -6.82 17.14 3.73
N SER A 147 -6.53 16.12 2.93
CA SER A 147 -6.20 16.26 1.51
C SER A 147 -6.85 15.19 0.64
N ASP A 148 -7.34 15.61 -0.52
CA ASP A 148 -7.90 14.71 -1.54
C ASP A 148 -6.82 13.87 -2.26
N THR A 149 -5.55 14.18 -2.01
CA THR A 149 -4.38 13.47 -2.50
C THR A 149 -3.56 12.92 -1.34
N THR A 150 -3.06 11.69 -1.50
CA THR A 150 -2.07 11.13 -0.59
C THR A 150 -0.70 11.23 -1.24
N ASP A 151 0.18 12.05 -0.65
CA ASP A 151 1.54 12.27 -1.14
C ASP A 151 2.56 11.57 -0.22
N LEU A 152 3.44 10.77 -0.82
CA LEU A 152 4.56 10.11 -0.14
C LEU A 152 5.86 10.50 -0.83
N LEU A 153 6.78 11.10 -0.09
CA LEU A 153 8.11 11.47 -0.56
C LEU A 153 9.17 10.75 0.28
N ILE A 154 9.94 9.87 -0.35
CA ILE A 154 11.06 9.17 0.28
C ILE A 154 12.33 9.58 -0.44
N SER A 155 13.29 10.14 0.27
CA SER A 155 14.58 10.52 -0.29
C SER A 155 15.72 9.96 0.55
N GLY A 156 16.89 9.85 -0.05
CA GLY A 156 18.02 9.31 0.68
C GLY A 156 19.34 9.33 -0.06
N TYR A 157 20.35 8.93 0.69
CA TYR A 157 21.67 8.57 0.22
C TYR A 157 21.94 7.13 0.59
N SER A 158 22.61 6.41 -0.29
CA SER A 158 22.97 5.03 -0.04
C SER A 158 24.36 4.72 -0.59
N ASP A 159 25.16 4.06 0.25
CA ASP A 159 26.54 3.68 0.01
C ASP A 159 26.74 2.20 0.31
N PHE A 160 27.01 1.48 -0.77
CA PHE A 160 27.20 0.05 -0.85
C PHE A 160 28.61 -0.32 -1.27
N SER A 161 29.57 0.60 -1.12
CA SER A 161 30.98 0.29 -1.38
C SER A 161 31.51 -0.83 -0.48
N ASP A 162 30.86 -1.06 0.66
CA ASP A 162 31.06 -2.18 1.57
C ASP A 162 29.74 -2.96 1.70
N SER A 163 29.69 -4.16 1.14
CA SER A 163 28.51 -5.03 1.11
C SER A 163 28.15 -5.60 2.48
N GLU A 164 29.15 -5.78 3.36
CA GLU A 164 28.96 -6.26 4.72
C GLU A 164 28.50 -5.14 5.65
N ASN A 165 28.88 -3.89 5.34
CA ASN A 165 28.55 -2.71 6.11
C ASN A 165 27.94 -1.59 5.26
N VAL A 166 26.75 -1.85 4.73
CA VAL A 166 25.97 -0.86 3.98
C VAL A 166 25.69 0.38 4.82
N ARG A 167 25.92 1.56 4.25
CA ARG A 167 25.67 2.86 4.87
C ARG A 167 24.53 3.57 4.14
N PHE A 168 23.62 4.21 4.88
CA PHE A 168 22.52 4.93 4.26
C PHE A 168 21.94 6.04 5.14
N LYS A 169 21.29 7.00 4.50
CA LYS A 169 20.41 7.99 5.12
C LYS A 169 19.11 8.02 4.34
N ILE A 170 17.98 7.87 5.01
CA ILE A 170 16.64 7.82 4.41
C ILE A 170 15.75 8.81 5.17
N SER A 171 15.02 9.62 4.43
CA SER A 171 13.94 10.47 4.94
C SER A 171 12.66 10.07 4.23
N ALA A 172 11.59 9.82 4.97
CA ALA A 172 10.27 9.54 4.44
C ALA A 172 9.27 10.55 4.98
N ASN A 173 8.53 11.20 4.10
CA ASN A 173 7.48 12.15 4.41
C ASN A 173 6.16 11.62 3.85
N LEU A 174 5.14 11.51 4.69
CA LEU A 174 3.77 11.24 4.27
C LEU A 174 2.94 12.51 4.52
N GLY A 175 2.49 13.12 3.43
CA GLY A 175 1.97 14.48 3.42
C GLY A 175 2.97 15.47 4.04
N LYS A 176 2.45 16.46 4.76
CA LYS A 176 3.26 17.43 5.52
C LYS A 176 3.40 17.08 7.01
N GLU A 177 2.64 16.08 7.46
CA GLU A 177 2.36 15.83 8.87
C GLU A 177 3.18 14.69 9.45
N VAL A 178 3.64 13.75 8.62
CA VAL A 178 4.45 12.61 9.07
C VAL A 178 5.83 12.70 8.46
N GLN A 179 6.87 12.65 9.31
CA GLN A 179 8.26 12.62 8.89
C GLN A 179 9.03 11.58 9.69
N VAL A 180 9.73 10.69 8.99
CA VAL A 180 10.58 9.63 9.55
C VAL A 180 11.97 9.73 8.94
N GLU A 181 12.99 9.66 9.76
CA GLU A 181 14.39 9.58 9.32
C GLU A 181 15.07 8.32 9.84
N LEU A 182 15.84 7.68 8.96
CA LEU A 182 16.71 6.57 9.27
C LEU A 182 18.13 6.90 8.83
N ARG A 183 19.12 6.61 9.67
CA ARG A 183 20.54 6.77 9.34
C ARG A 183 21.29 5.54 9.80
N LYS A 184 21.94 4.83 8.89
CA LYS A 184 22.85 3.75 9.25
C LYS A 184 24.27 4.18 8.96
N LYS A 185 25.06 4.28 10.03
CA LYS A 185 26.50 4.47 9.95
C LYS A 185 27.14 3.32 10.72
N ASP A 186 27.98 2.56 10.04
CA ASP A 186 28.59 1.37 10.58
C ASP A 186 27.55 0.37 11.10
N LYS A 187 27.76 -0.15 12.32
CA LYS A 187 26.88 -1.15 12.94
C LYS A 187 25.67 -0.55 13.65
N ILE A 188 25.49 0.78 13.62
CA ILE A 188 24.41 1.45 14.35
C ILE A 188 23.39 2.01 13.37
N LEU A 189 22.13 1.64 13.57
CA LEU A 189 20.96 2.21 12.93
C LEU A 189 20.31 3.24 13.85
N TYR A 190 20.31 4.49 13.43
CA TYR A 190 19.61 5.58 14.07
C TYR A 190 18.23 5.76 13.44
N ALA A 191 17.20 5.83 14.26
CA ALA A 191 15.83 6.07 13.81
C ALA A 191 15.21 7.25 14.55
N ASN A 192 14.47 8.10 13.84
CA ASN A 192 13.70 9.19 14.43
C ASN A 192 12.38 9.38 13.68
N VAL A 193 11.34 9.73 14.42
CA VAL A 193 10.05 10.12 13.88
C VAL A 193 9.80 11.55 14.32
N SER A 194 10.14 12.51 13.45
CA SER A 194 10.22 13.93 13.81
C SER A 194 8.85 14.62 13.84
N LYS A 195 7.88 14.09 13.09
CA LYS A 195 6.53 14.63 13.00
C LYS A 195 5.51 13.50 12.86
N MET A 196 4.40 13.61 13.57
CA MET A 196 3.24 12.73 13.47
C MET A 196 2.01 13.51 13.97
N PRO A 197 0.87 13.52 13.24
CA PRO A 197 -0.32 14.26 13.63
C PRO A 197 -1.10 13.60 14.77
N LEU A 198 -1.82 14.41 15.54
CA LEU A 198 -2.51 14.02 16.78
C LEU A 198 -3.46 12.83 16.59
N ALA A 199 -4.12 12.77 15.44
CA ALA A 199 -5.07 11.71 15.10
C ALA A 199 -4.43 10.32 15.07
N ILE A 200 -3.17 10.20 14.64
CA ILE A 200 -2.48 8.91 14.61
C ILE A 200 -2.23 8.39 16.02
N TYR A 201 -1.89 9.25 16.99
CA TYR A 201 -1.72 8.84 18.39
C TYR A 201 -3.01 8.27 18.98
N ALA A 202 -4.14 8.92 18.72
CA ALA A 202 -5.45 8.43 19.14
C ALA A 202 -5.76 7.07 18.49
N PHE A 203 -5.39 6.88 17.22
CA PHE A 203 -5.59 5.63 16.50
C PHE A 203 -4.78 4.46 17.07
N ILE A 204 -3.50 4.70 17.42
CA ILE A 204 -2.63 3.68 18.04
C ILE A 204 -2.79 3.59 19.57
N GLY A 205 -3.71 4.39 20.14
CA GLY A 205 -4.06 4.35 21.56
C GLY A 205 -3.04 4.96 22.51
N LEU A 206 -2.14 5.83 22.01
CA LEU A 206 -1.11 6.48 22.80
C LEU A 206 -1.50 7.92 23.20
N GLU A 207 -1.10 8.32 24.41
CA GLU A 207 -1.35 9.66 24.94
C GLU A 207 -0.34 10.69 24.36
N PRO A 208 -0.81 11.77 23.67
CA PRO A 208 0.06 12.66 22.90
C PRO A 208 1.22 13.28 23.68
N ASP A 209 0.97 13.74 24.91
CA ASP A 209 1.98 14.42 25.73
C ASP A 209 3.13 13.50 26.15
N LYS A 210 2.85 12.20 26.24
CA LYS A 210 3.84 11.18 26.63
C LYS A 210 4.67 10.70 25.45
N VAL A 211 4.06 10.62 24.26
CA VAL A 211 4.76 10.23 23.04
C VAL A 211 5.62 11.36 22.47
N LYS A 212 5.29 12.63 22.74
CA LYS A 212 6.10 13.77 22.30
C LYS A 212 7.55 13.71 22.79
N LEU A 213 7.78 13.22 24.01
CA LEU A 213 9.12 12.96 24.57
C LEU A 213 9.86 11.84 23.83
N ILE A 214 9.13 10.79 23.44
CA ILE A 214 9.68 9.64 22.73
C ILE A 214 10.09 10.03 21.30
N LEU A 215 9.24 10.79 20.59
CA LEU A 215 9.48 11.25 19.21
C LEU A 215 10.57 12.33 19.10
N ALA A 216 10.82 13.08 20.18
CA ALA A 216 11.87 14.08 20.22
C ALA A 216 13.30 13.50 20.17
N ASN A 217 13.44 12.19 20.38
CA ASN A 217 14.75 11.54 20.51
C ASN A 217 15.05 10.63 19.31
N TRP A 218 16.34 10.53 18.98
CA TRP A 218 16.83 9.47 18.12
C TRP A 218 16.95 8.18 18.92
N ILE A 219 16.68 7.04 18.28
CA ILE A 219 16.94 5.71 18.84
C ILE A 219 18.15 5.15 18.12
N ALA A 220 19.17 4.72 18.85
CA ALA A 220 20.35 4.06 18.32
C ALA A 220 20.25 2.55 18.54
N ILE A 221 20.16 1.79 17.46
CA ILE A 221 20.01 0.33 17.48
C ILE A 221 21.31 -0.28 16.95
N ASP A 222 21.99 -1.08 17.77
CA ASP A 222 23.09 -1.92 17.28
C ASP A 222 22.50 -3.07 16.45
N VAL A 223 22.81 -3.06 15.15
CA VAL A 223 22.34 -4.06 14.18
C VAL A 223 23.45 -5.07 13.84
N SER A 224 24.53 -5.12 14.63
CA SER A 224 25.57 -6.12 14.47
C SER A 224 25.04 -7.53 14.74
N GLY A 225 25.41 -8.47 13.86
CA GLY A 225 25.15 -9.88 14.11
C GLY A 225 25.97 -10.36 15.30
N LEU A 226 25.45 -11.36 16.02
CA LEU A 226 26.21 -12.04 17.07
C LEU A 226 27.47 -12.68 16.48
N ASN A 227 28.63 -12.38 17.07
CA ASN A 227 29.89 -13.01 16.70
C ASN A 227 29.98 -14.40 17.35
N THR A 228 29.55 -15.42 16.62
CA THR A 228 29.57 -16.83 17.08
C THR A 228 30.40 -17.67 16.12
N GLU A 229 30.99 -18.75 16.62
CA GLU A 229 31.68 -19.72 15.76
C GLU A 229 30.76 -20.26 14.66
N ALA A 230 29.47 -20.48 14.96
CA ALA A 230 28.46 -20.86 13.99
C ALA A 230 28.24 -19.79 12.89
N ARG A 231 28.31 -18.49 13.23
CA ARG A 231 28.23 -17.39 12.26
C ARG A 231 29.47 -17.35 11.37
N ASN A 232 30.65 -17.63 11.91
CA ASN A 232 31.90 -17.68 11.15
C ASN A 232 31.93 -18.88 10.18
N LEU A 233 31.33 -20.00 10.57
CA LEU A 233 31.13 -21.12 9.65
C LEU A 233 30.20 -20.76 8.47
N LEU A 234 29.21 -19.87 8.68
CA LEU A 234 28.36 -19.39 7.57
C LEU A 234 29.12 -18.50 6.58
N SER A 235 30.20 -17.80 6.97
CA SER A 235 31.05 -17.06 6.03
C SER A 235 31.96 -17.97 5.20
N GLU A 236 32.23 -19.19 5.67
CA GLU A 236 33.04 -20.17 4.94
C GLU A 236 32.24 -20.97 3.90
N ILE A 237 30.90 -21.00 4.01
CA ILE A 237 30.03 -21.68 3.04
C ILE A 237 29.99 -20.87 1.72
N PRO A 238 30.41 -21.47 0.58
CA PRO A 238 30.42 -20.82 -0.72
C PRO A 238 29.05 -20.25 -1.09
N GLU A 239 29.03 -18.98 -1.48
CA GLU A 239 27.82 -18.20 -1.76
C GLU A 239 26.95 -18.81 -2.88
N SER A 240 27.54 -19.58 -3.78
CA SER A 240 26.84 -20.30 -4.87
C SER A 240 25.78 -21.27 -4.38
N SER A 241 25.88 -21.74 -3.12
CA SER A 241 24.91 -22.65 -2.51
C SER A 241 23.68 -21.94 -1.92
N ARG A 242 23.67 -20.60 -1.86
CA ARG A 242 22.58 -19.75 -1.36
C ARG A 242 21.82 -19.06 -2.50
N GLN A 243 21.38 -19.81 -3.52
CA GLN A 243 20.43 -19.28 -4.50
C GLN A 243 19.07 -19.10 -3.83
N SER A 244 18.74 -17.86 -3.44
CA SER A 244 17.39 -17.54 -2.96
C SER A 244 16.44 -17.47 -4.15
N GLN A 245 15.26 -18.09 -4.06
CA GLN A 245 14.20 -18.02 -5.08
C GLN A 245 13.96 -16.60 -5.62
N THR A 246 14.03 -15.57 -4.77
CA THR A 246 13.89 -14.15 -5.13
C THR A 246 14.89 -13.59 -6.15
N GLN A 247 16.10 -14.16 -6.26
CA GLN A 247 17.13 -13.70 -7.20
C GLN A 247 16.86 -14.19 -8.62
N GLU A 248 16.48 -15.46 -8.74
CA GLU A 248 16.12 -16.13 -9.99
C GLU A 248 14.90 -15.42 -10.61
N THR A 249 13.88 -15.11 -9.81
CA THR A 249 12.68 -14.41 -10.28
C THR A 249 12.98 -13.00 -10.81
N THR A 250 13.84 -12.24 -10.12
CA THR A 250 14.12 -10.84 -10.48
C THR A 250 14.88 -10.73 -11.79
N GLN A 251 15.87 -11.59 -11.99
CA GLN A 251 16.66 -11.63 -13.22
C GLN A 251 15.85 -12.18 -14.39
N GLU A 252 15.07 -13.24 -14.18
CA GLU A 252 14.17 -13.80 -15.21
C GLU A 252 13.14 -12.77 -15.68
N ILE A 253 12.53 -12.01 -14.76
CA ILE A 253 11.59 -10.94 -15.11
C ILE A 253 12.29 -9.87 -15.94
N LEU A 254 13.49 -9.41 -15.55
CA LEU A 254 14.25 -8.43 -16.31
C LEU A 254 14.60 -8.95 -17.71
N GLU A 255 15.02 -10.21 -17.83
CA GLU A 255 15.35 -10.84 -19.11
C GLU A 255 14.12 -11.00 -20.01
N LYS A 256 12.97 -11.41 -19.45
CA LYS A 256 11.69 -11.47 -20.17
C LYS A 256 11.23 -10.09 -20.63
N LEU A 257 11.38 -9.05 -19.81
CA LEU A 257 11.09 -7.66 -20.18
C LEU A 257 12.03 -7.13 -21.28
N LEU A 258 13.31 -7.53 -21.28
CA LEU A 258 14.32 -7.11 -22.25
C LEU A 258 14.20 -7.85 -23.61
N ASN A 259 13.46 -8.94 -23.67
CA ASN A 259 13.19 -9.72 -24.88
C ASN A 259 12.15 -9.05 -25.81
N GLU A 260 12.01 -9.60 -27.02
CA GLU A 260 11.46 -8.94 -28.22
C GLU A 260 9.98 -8.51 -28.17
N GLU A 261 9.25 -8.73 -27.09
CA GLU A 261 7.79 -8.51 -27.04
C GLU A 261 7.33 -7.23 -26.31
N VAL A 262 8.19 -6.59 -25.53
CA VAL A 262 7.81 -5.45 -24.64
C VAL A 262 8.52 -4.15 -25.00
N ILE A 263 9.86 -4.15 -25.05
CA ILE A 263 10.67 -2.94 -25.30
C ILE A 263 10.58 -2.35 -26.72
N PRO A 264 10.43 -3.14 -27.80
CA PRO A 264 10.46 -2.61 -29.17
C PRO A 264 9.35 -1.61 -29.52
N LEU A 265 8.32 -1.47 -28.68
CA LEU A 265 7.19 -0.54 -28.89
C LEU A 265 7.35 0.79 -28.13
N SER A 266 8.47 1.00 -27.44
CA SER A 266 8.77 2.26 -26.79
C SER A 266 9.20 3.34 -27.80
N SER A 267 8.71 4.56 -27.62
CA SER A 267 9.21 5.70 -28.39
C SER A 267 10.40 6.32 -27.67
N MET A 268 11.40 6.77 -28.43
CA MET A 268 12.55 7.47 -27.88
C MET A 268 12.70 8.84 -28.51
N THR A 269 12.86 9.84 -27.65
CA THR A 269 13.17 11.21 -28.02
C THR A 269 14.38 11.68 -27.23
N THR A 270 14.84 12.90 -27.49
CA THR A 270 15.91 13.52 -26.72
C THR A 270 15.39 14.74 -26.01
N ASP A 271 15.78 14.91 -24.75
CA ASP A 271 15.27 15.95 -23.87
C ASP A 271 16.39 16.48 -22.95
N LYS A 272 16.08 17.43 -22.07
CA LYS A 272 16.90 17.82 -20.93
C LYS A 272 16.18 17.48 -19.63
N SER A 273 16.88 16.84 -18.69
CA SER A 273 16.33 16.50 -17.36
C SER A 273 17.42 16.71 -16.31
N GLN A 274 17.09 17.41 -15.23
CA GLN A 274 18.02 17.75 -14.13
C GLN A 274 19.34 18.40 -14.61
N GLY A 275 19.28 19.18 -15.69
CA GLY A 275 20.46 19.82 -16.30
C GLY A 275 21.24 18.93 -17.29
N TYR A 276 20.94 17.64 -17.37
CA TYR A 276 21.62 16.68 -18.25
C TYR A 276 20.90 16.52 -19.59
N ALA A 277 21.66 16.31 -20.66
CA ALA A 277 21.11 15.85 -21.93
C ALA A 277 20.73 14.36 -21.81
N VAL A 278 19.47 14.01 -22.08
CA VAL A 278 18.95 12.67 -21.84
C VAL A 278 18.26 12.07 -23.07
N TYR A 279 18.25 10.74 -23.14
CA TYR A 279 17.29 9.96 -23.90
C TYR A 279 16.01 9.81 -23.07
N LYS A 280 14.88 10.24 -23.62
CA LYS A 280 13.56 10.07 -23.02
C LYS A 280 12.85 8.91 -23.72
N ILE A 281 12.71 7.81 -23.01
CA ILE A 281 12.07 6.58 -23.50
C ILE A 281 10.70 6.47 -22.87
N VAL A 282 9.64 6.42 -23.68
CA VAL A 282 8.27 6.32 -23.19
C VAL A 282 7.69 4.97 -23.60
N PHE A 283 7.23 4.23 -22.60
CA PHE A 283 6.53 2.96 -22.75
C PHE A 283 5.05 3.13 -22.38
N ARG A 284 4.17 2.64 -23.24
CA ARG A 284 2.72 2.56 -23.01
C ARG A 284 2.32 1.11 -23.20
N ALA A 285 1.84 0.46 -22.16
CA ALA A 285 1.47 -0.94 -22.25
C ALA A 285 0.01 -1.07 -22.70
N SER A 286 -0.23 -1.94 -23.69
CA SER A 286 -1.58 -2.41 -23.98
C SER A 286 -2.06 -3.41 -22.90
N PRO A 287 -3.38 -3.65 -22.77
CA PRO A 287 -3.93 -4.69 -21.91
C PRO A 287 -3.24 -6.06 -22.10
N GLU A 288 -3.04 -6.49 -23.34
CA GLU A 288 -2.43 -7.78 -23.66
C GLU A 288 -0.95 -7.83 -23.23
N GLN A 289 -0.25 -6.69 -23.29
CA GLN A 289 1.13 -6.60 -22.82
C GLN A 289 1.21 -6.66 -21.30
N LEU A 290 0.26 -6.03 -20.60
CA LEU A 290 0.19 -6.10 -19.13
C LEU A 290 -0.05 -7.53 -18.66
N ASP A 291 -0.92 -8.26 -19.34
CA ASP A 291 -1.21 -9.66 -19.00
C ASP A 291 -0.01 -10.57 -19.32
N ARG A 292 0.70 -10.33 -20.43
CA ARG A 292 1.95 -11.06 -20.70
C ARG A 292 3.04 -10.77 -19.67
N ILE A 293 3.12 -9.54 -19.15
CA ILE A 293 4.06 -9.19 -18.07
C ILE A 293 3.68 -9.93 -16.78
N GLU A 294 2.38 -10.06 -16.49
CA GLU A 294 1.86 -10.83 -15.37
C GLU A 294 2.23 -12.32 -15.50
N GLU A 295 1.93 -12.94 -16.64
CA GLU A 295 2.33 -14.32 -16.96
C GLU A 295 3.85 -14.53 -16.85
N ALA A 296 4.64 -13.57 -17.38
CA ALA A 296 6.10 -13.59 -17.30
C ALA A 296 6.61 -13.52 -15.86
N ALA A 297 5.90 -12.82 -14.97
CA ALA A 297 6.20 -12.69 -13.55
C ALA A 297 5.82 -13.94 -12.73
N GLY A 298 5.21 -14.96 -13.34
CA GLY A 298 4.94 -16.25 -12.70
C GLY A 298 3.89 -16.19 -11.59
N THR A 299 2.89 -15.33 -11.75
CA THR A 299 1.77 -15.20 -10.82
C THR A 299 0.82 -16.40 -10.89
N ASP A 300 0.23 -16.76 -9.74
CA ASP A 300 -0.63 -17.94 -9.62
C ASP A 300 -1.86 -17.88 -10.58
N PRO A 301 -2.19 -18.99 -11.27
CA PRO A 301 -3.39 -19.08 -12.10
C PRO A 301 -4.64 -18.97 -11.21
N GLY A 302 -5.29 -17.80 -11.23
CA GLY A 302 -6.38 -17.45 -10.33
C GLY A 302 -6.29 -16.02 -9.76
N ARG A 303 -5.18 -15.32 -10.00
CA ARG A 303 -5.02 -13.90 -9.72
C ARG A 303 -5.76 -13.04 -10.76
N LEU A 304 -6.28 -11.89 -10.34
CA LEU A 304 -6.82 -10.86 -11.25
C LEU A 304 -5.71 -10.43 -12.22
N LYS A 305 -6.01 -10.42 -13.52
CA LYS A 305 -5.04 -10.02 -14.55
C LYS A 305 -4.67 -8.55 -14.39
N PHE A 306 -3.46 -8.16 -14.79
CA PHE A 306 -3.06 -6.75 -14.67
C PHE A 306 -3.96 -5.83 -15.49
N SER A 307 -4.34 -6.23 -16.71
CA SER A 307 -5.25 -5.44 -17.55
C SER A 307 -6.62 -5.20 -16.93
N GLU A 308 -7.06 -6.06 -16.00
CA GLU A 308 -8.38 -5.98 -15.38
C GLU A 308 -8.48 -4.81 -14.41
N TRP A 309 -7.41 -4.47 -13.68
CA TRP A 309 -7.43 -3.41 -12.67
C TRP A 309 -6.43 -2.27 -12.89
N LEU A 310 -5.43 -2.43 -13.76
CA LEU A 310 -4.45 -1.40 -14.10
C LEU A 310 -4.77 -0.79 -15.47
N LYS A 311 -5.19 0.48 -15.49
CA LYS A 311 -5.59 1.20 -16.70
C LYS A 311 -4.56 2.25 -17.08
N ASN A 312 -4.35 2.38 -18.39
CA ASN A 312 -3.51 3.41 -19.01
C ASN A 312 -2.10 3.58 -18.42
N PRO A 313 -1.34 2.50 -18.14
CA PRO A 313 -0.01 2.66 -17.58
C PRO A 313 0.95 3.25 -18.61
N VAL A 314 1.59 4.35 -18.21
CA VAL A 314 2.67 5.00 -18.96
C VAL A 314 3.90 5.00 -18.09
N ILE A 315 5.02 4.51 -18.62
CA ILE A 315 6.33 4.52 -17.95
C ILE A 315 7.28 5.37 -18.79
N THR A 316 8.01 6.30 -18.16
CA THR A 316 8.99 7.13 -18.84
C THR A 316 10.36 7.03 -18.15
N LEU A 317 11.40 6.74 -18.93
CA LEU A 317 12.79 6.71 -18.46
C LEU A 317 13.58 7.86 -19.08
N PHE A 318 14.42 8.51 -18.26
CA PHE A 318 15.34 9.55 -18.68
C PHE A 318 16.78 9.10 -18.41
N ILE A 319 17.49 8.77 -19.48
CA ILE A 319 18.84 8.20 -19.41
C ILE A 319 19.86 9.22 -19.93
N ASP A 320 20.84 9.56 -19.09
CA ASP A 320 21.97 10.44 -19.39
C ASP A 320 22.71 9.98 -20.65
N LYS A 321 22.90 10.89 -21.62
CA LYS A 321 23.54 10.53 -22.90
C LYS A 321 25.03 10.24 -22.81
N GLU A 322 25.70 10.80 -21.80
CA GLU A 322 27.15 10.69 -21.61
C GLU A 322 27.48 9.48 -20.74
N LYS A 323 26.88 9.40 -19.56
CA LYS A 323 27.17 8.35 -18.58
C LYS A 323 26.28 7.12 -18.73
N ASN A 324 25.21 7.20 -19.54
CA ASN A 324 24.18 6.16 -19.66
C ASN A 324 23.48 5.85 -18.32
N LEU A 325 23.51 6.75 -17.34
CA LEU A 325 22.85 6.56 -16.06
C LEU A 325 21.39 7.06 -16.12
N VAL A 326 20.49 6.37 -15.44
CA VAL A 326 19.09 6.77 -15.32
C VAL A 326 19.07 7.93 -14.35
N ARG A 327 18.57 9.09 -14.78
CA ARG A 327 18.45 10.28 -13.94
C ARG A 327 17.07 10.41 -13.34
N ARG A 328 16.06 9.93 -14.09
CA ARG A 328 14.66 10.02 -13.70
C ARG A 328 13.89 8.85 -14.30
N ALA A 329 12.97 8.31 -13.53
CA ALA A 329 11.96 7.37 -13.99
C ALA A 329 10.58 7.86 -13.51
N GLU A 330 9.56 7.67 -14.33
CA GLU A 330 8.20 8.09 -14.03
C GLU A 330 7.26 6.94 -14.38
N ALA A 331 6.20 6.75 -13.61
CA ALA A 331 5.02 6.09 -14.12
C ALA A 331 3.73 6.76 -13.68
N THR A 332 2.73 6.67 -14.54
CA THR A 332 1.37 7.10 -14.27
C THR A 332 0.42 5.98 -14.67
N PHE A 333 -0.58 5.70 -13.85
CA PHE A 333 -1.59 4.70 -14.13
C PHE A 333 -2.85 4.98 -13.32
N THR A 334 -3.98 4.45 -13.78
CA THR A 334 -5.23 4.46 -13.02
C THR A 334 -5.48 3.06 -12.50
N ILE A 335 -5.70 2.94 -11.20
CA ILE A 335 -6.24 1.73 -10.58
C ILE A 335 -7.75 1.82 -10.68
N ASP A 336 -8.37 0.80 -11.24
CA ASP A 336 -9.82 0.70 -11.40
C ASP A 336 -10.25 -0.67 -10.89
N TYR A 337 -10.83 -0.72 -9.69
CA TYR A 337 -11.15 -1.97 -9.02
C TYR A 337 -12.65 -2.05 -8.69
N ASP A 338 -13.35 -2.91 -9.43
CA ASP A 338 -14.81 -3.09 -9.38
C ASP A 338 -15.20 -4.28 -8.47
N GLN A 339 -14.61 -4.39 -7.27
CA GLN A 339 -15.03 -5.39 -6.28
C GLN A 339 -15.15 -4.78 -4.88
N PRO A 340 -16.31 -4.92 -4.22
CA PRO A 340 -16.64 -4.20 -2.98
C PRO A 340 -16.00 -4.74 -1.69
N GLU A 341 -15.17 -5.80 -1.73
CA GLU A 341 -14.77 -6.54 -0.52
C GLU A 341 -13.26 -6.62 -0.23
N THR A 342 -12.37 -6.04 -1.04
CA THR A 342 -10.93 -6.10 -0.75
C THR A 342 -10.37 -4.78 -0.27
N SER A 343 -9.92 -4.75 0.98
CA SER A 343 -9.05 -3.67 1.44
C SER A 343 -7.65 -3.82 0.85
N ILE A 344 -7.23 -2.80 0.09
CA ILE A 344 -5.83 -2.67 -0.34
C ILE A 344 -5.16 -1.76 0.69
N PRO A 345 -4.04 -2.16 1.33
CA PRO A 345 -3.41 -1.42 2.43
C PRO A 345 -2.97 0.02 2.13
N LEU A 346 -3.14 0.50 0.89
CA LEU A 346 -2.86 1.87 0.45
C LEU A 346 -4.07 2.61 -0.15
N ILE A 347 -5.14 1.89 -0.49
CA ILE A 347 -6.26 2.46 -1.27
C ILE A 347 -7.52 2.54 -0.40
N GLY A 348 -7.65 1.73 0.66
CA GLY A 348 -8.86 1.73 1.50
C GLY A 348 -9.83 0.63 1.07
N SER A 349 -11.11 0.79 1.42
CA SER A 349 -12.19 -0.15 1.08
C SER A 349 -13.31 0.54 0.30
N GLY A 350 -13.67 0.02 -0.89
CA GLY A 350 -14.78 0.51 -1.71
C GLY A 350 -14.59 0.29 -3.21
N GLU A 351 -15.59 0.66 -4.01
CA GLU A 351 -15.42 0.90 -5.45
C GLU A 351 -14.60 2.18 -5.61
N GLU A 352 -13.28 2.06 -5.71
CA GLU A 352 -12.41 3.23 -5.74
C GLU A 352 -11.50 3.19 -6.97
N LYS A 353 -11.73 4.16 -7.86
CA LYS A 353 -10.80 4.51 -8.93
C LYS A 353 -9.75 5.44 -8.36
N ALA A 354 -8.48 5.12 -8.56
CA ALA A 354 -7.37 5.94 -8.09
C ALA A 354 -6.40 6.26 -9.23
N ASP A 355 -6.12 7.54 -9.45
CA ASP A 355 -5.06 7.97 -10.35
C ASP A 355 -3.76 8.06 -9.55
N VAL A 356 -2.73 7.34 -10.01
CA VAL A 356 -1.45 7.25 -9.31
C VAL A 356 -0.33 7.75 -10.21
N ALA A 357 0.52 8.61 -9.65
CA ALA A 357 1.76 9.06 -10.25
C ALA A 357 2.94 8.69 -9.34
N VAL A 358 3.99 8.14 -9.94
CA VAL A 358 5.23 7.76 -9.26
C VAL A 358 6.39 8.40 -10.01
N VAL A 359 7.28 9.08 -9.31
CA VAL A 359 8.48 9.71 -9.87
C VAL A 359 9.67 9.29 -9.03
N LEU A 360 10.69 8.77 -9.69
CA LEU A 360 11.99 8.50 -9.11
C LEU A 360 13.03 9.42 -9.75
N LYS A 361 13.90 10.01 -8.93
CA LYS A 361 15.09 10.75 -9.36
C LYS A 361 16.34 10.13 -8.75
N LEU A 362 17.42 10.10 -9.52
CA LEU A 362 18.73 9.59 -9.12
C LEU A 362 19.82 10.59 -9.47
N ASP A 363 20.71 10.88 -8.52
CA ASP A 363 21.81 11.84 -8.72
C ASP A 363 23.02 11.54 -7.83
N ASN A 364 24.08 12.35 -7.95
CA ASN A 364 25.30 12.30 -7.14
C ASN A 364 25.96 10.90 -7.16
N PHE A 365 26.02 10.31 -8.36
CA PHE A 365 26.57 8.97 -8.57
C PHE A 365 28.06 8.92 -8.25
N GLY A 366 28.45 7.99 -7.36
CA GLY A 366 29.82 7.79 -6.92
C GLY A 366 30.29 8.78 -5.85
N GLU A 367 29.48 9.79 -5.51
CA GLU A 367 29.85 10.79 -4.52
C GLU A 367 29.71 10.25 -3.09
N GLU A 368 30.66 10.62 -2.24
CA GLU A 368 30.63 10.31 -0.82
C GLU A 368 29.81 11.38 -0.09
N MET A 369 28.86 10.94 0.74
CA MET A 369 28.05 11.84 1.56
C MET A 369 28.28 11.55 3.03
N ILE A 370 28.34 12.62 3.81
CA ILE A 370 28.48 12.53 5.26
C ILE A 370 27.14 12.08 5.84
N ILE A 371 27.14 10.91 6.50
CA ILE A 371 26.03 10.48 7.35
C ILE A 371 26.27 11.04 8.74
N ASP A 372 25.51 12.07 9.08
CA ASP A 372 25.54 12.75 10.36
C ASP A 372 24.92 11.87 11.45
N VAL A 373 25.76 11.53 12.45
CA VAL A 373 25.34 10.81 13.65
C VAL A 373 24.68 11.82 14.59
N PRO A 374 23.49 11.54 15.13
CA PRO A 374 22.86 12.44 16.08
C PRO A 374 23.69 12.58 17.37
N ASP A 375 23.81 13.81 17.87
CA ASP A 375 24.59 14.11 19.10
C ASP A 375 24.01 13.44 20.35
N LYS A 376 22.71 13.14 20.34
CA LYS A 376 21.99 12.45 21.42
C LYS A 376 21.07 11.39 20.83
N SER A 377 21.11 10.20 21.41
CA SER A 377 20.22 9.09 21.08
C SER A 377 19.94 8.24 22.30
N LEU A 378 18.75 7.66 22.36
CA LEU A 378 18.37 6.63 23.32
C LEU A 378 18.85 5.27 22.82
N THR A 379 19.35 4.45 23.75
CA THR A 379 19.48 3.01 23.54
C THR A 379 18.10 2.35 23.48
N PRO A 380 17.99 1.11 22.96
CA PRO A 380 16.73 0.38 22.97
C PRO A 380 16.17 0.24 24.39
N ASP A 381 17.03 -0.02 25.38
CA ASP A 381 16.62 -0.17 26.78
C ASP A 381 16.08 1.15 27.37
N GLU A 382 16.75 2.28 27.13
CA GLU A 382 16.25 3.60 27.56
C GLU A 382 14.94 3.97 26.88
N PHE A 383 14.80 3.65 25.59
CA PHE A 383 13.55 3.81 24.85
C PHE A 383 12.44 2.94 25.46
N TYR A 384 12.71 1.66 25.74
CA TYR A 384 11.74 0.76 26.37
C TYR A 384 11.31 1.27 27.74
N GLN A 385 12.25 1.71 28.58
CA GLN A 385 11.92 2.28 29.90
C GLN A 385 11.05 3.54 29.75
N MET A 386 11.42 4.45 28.85
CA MET A 386 10.62 5.66 28.59
C MET A 386 9.20 5.34 28.13
N VAL A 387 9.03 4.33 27.27
CA VAL A 387 7.71 3.86 26.81
C VAL A 387 6.92 3.22 27.95
N MET A 388 7.56 2.45 28.83
CA MET A 388 6.90 1.81 29.97
C MET A 388 6.51 2.81 31.07
N ASP A 389 7.34 3.83 31.32
CA ASP A 389 7.04 4.92 32.25
C ASP A 389 5.90 5.81 31.77
N ALA A 390 5.76 5.97 30.44
CA ALA A 390 4.65 6.68 29.83
C ALA A 390 3.30 5.98 30.10
N GLU A 391 3.25 4.65 30.15
CA GLU A 391 2.01 3.93 30.42
C GLU A 391 2.17 2.93 31.58
N PRO A 392 1.83 3.31 32.83
CA PRO A 392 1.74 2.37 33.93
C PRO A 392 0.55 1.41 33.67
N GLY A 393 0.82 0.33 32.93
CA GLY A 393 -0.17 -0.60 32.36
C GLY A 393 0.33 -1.38 31.13
N GLY A 394 1.40 -0.90 30.49
CA GLY A 394 2.14 -1.61 29.45
C GLY A 394 1.43 -1.71 28.10
N LEU A 395 2.15 -1.36 27.03
CA LEU A 395 1.80 -1.62 25.62
C LEU A 395 1.44 -3.10 25.32
N LEU A 396 1.69 -4.01 26.26
CA LEU A 396 1.42 -5.45 26.14
C LEU A 396 0.01 -5.85 26.56
N THR A 397 -0.81 -4.94 27.09
CA THR A 397 -2.23 -5.17 27.33
C THR A 397 -3.10 -4.36 26.37
N ILE A 398 -2.86 -4.52 25.06
CA ILE A 398 -3.82 -4.12 24.03
C ILE A 398 -5.06 -4.99 24.27
N ASN A 399 -6.05 -4.48 25.00
CA ASN A 399 -7.39 -5.03 24.99
C ASN A 399 -7.99 -4.63 23.63
N PRO A 400 -8.08 -5.54 22.64
CA PRO A 400 -8.47 -5.17 21.29
C PRO A 400 -9.88 -4.60 21.26
N ASP A 401 -10.77 -5.09 22.12
CA ASP A 401 -12.15 -4.60 22.23
C ASP A 401 -12.19 -3.15 22.71
N ARG A 402 -11.32 -2.79 23.67
CA ARG A 402 -11.20 -1.41 24.17
C ARG A 402 -10.59 -0.48 23.12
N GLN A 403 -9.63 -0.93 22.33
CA GLN A 403 -9.04 -0.09 21.27
C GLN A 403 -10.00 0.08 20.08
N LEU A 404 -10.70 -0.97 19.68
CA LEU A 404 -11.75 -0.87 18.68
C LEU A 404 -12.90 0.02 19.14
N ALA A 405 -13.24 0.00 20.44
CA ALA A 405 -14.20 0.94 21.03
C ALA A 405 -13.74 2.39 20.88
N ARG A 406 -12.48 2.69 21.22
CA ARG A 406 -11.88 4.02 21.07
C ARG A 406 -11.86 4.51 19.61
N VAL A 407 -11.53 3.64 18.66
CA VAL A 407 -11.55 3.99 17.22
C VAL A 407 -12.97 4.33 16.77
N ARG A 408 -13.97 3.54 17.18
CA ARG A 408 -15.38 3.85 16.88
C ARG A 408 -15.83 5.16 17.53
N ASP A 409 -15.41 5.45 18.77
CA ASP A 409 -15.73 6.71 19.44
C ASP A 409 -15.03 7.93 18.82
N ALA A 410 -13.81 7.77 18.31
CA ALA A 410 -13.13 8.81 17.54
C ALA A 410 -13.87 9.11 16.23
N LYS A 411 -14.30 8.06 15.51
CA LYS A 411 -15.15 8.21 14.33
C LYS A 411 -16.47 8.91 14.67
N ARG A 412 -17.15 8.53 15.75
CA ARG A 412 -18.36 9.21 16.23
C ARG A 412 -18.13 10.71 16.45
N ARG A 413 -17.01 11.11 17.06
CA ARG A 413 -16.67 12.54 17.27
C ARG A 413 -16.50 13.29 15.95
N ALA A 414 -15.85 12.68 14.97
CA ALA A 414 -15.70 13.25 13.64
C ALA A 414 -17.06 13.39 12.94
N ASP A 415 -17.87 12.32 12.93
CA ASP A 415 -19.18 12.27 12.31
C ASP A 415 -20.12 13.34 12.89
N ILE A 416 -20.26 13.45 14.21
CA ILE A 416 -21.14 14.46 14.83
C ILE A 416 -20.64 15.89 14.61
N SER A 417 -19.31 16.10 14.52
CA SER A 417 -18.73 17.42 14.21
C SER A 417 -19.00 17.83 12.78
N ALA A 418 -18.96 16.88 11.84
CA ALA A 418 -19.30 17.10 10.43
C ALA A 418 -20.78 17.45 10.26
N ILE A 419 -21.69 16.68 10.88
CA ILE A 419 -23.14 16.95 10.83
C ILE A 419 -23.45 18.33 11.43
N LEU A 420 -22.82 18.68 12.56
CA LEU A 420 -23.03 19.97 13.21
C LEU A 420 -22.54 21.13 12.33
N SER A 421 -21.35 21.00 11.75
CA SER A 421 -20.77 22.01 10.86
C SER A 421 -21.63 22.20 9.60
N ALA A 422 -22.09 21.12 8.98
CA ALA A 422 -22.99 21.16 7.84
C ALA A 422 -24.34 21.82 8.19
N THR A 423 -24.87 21.55 9.39
CA THR A 423 -26.12 22.17 9.85
C THR A 423 -25.95 23.68 10.06
N TYR A 424 -24.81 24.12 10.61
CA TYR A 424 -24.50 25.55 10.74
C TYR A 424 -24.26 26.22 9.39
N GLN A 425 -23.61 25.54 8.44
CA GLN A 425 -23.43 26.05 7.08
C GLN A 425 -24.78 26.25 6.39
N PHE A 426 -25.65 25.24 6.43
CA PHE A 426 -27.05 25.36 5.96
C PHE A 426 -27.73 26.58 6.59
N THR A 427 -27.59 26.75 7.90
CA THR A 427 -28.23 27.85 8.63
C THR A 427 -27.70 29.22 8.20
N ALA A 428 -26.39 29.34 7.96
CA ALA A 428 -25.77 30.55 7.44
C ALA A 428 -26.32 30.91 6.05
N ASP A 429 -26.42 29.93 5.16
CA ASP A 429 -26.90 30.11 3.78
C ASP A 429 -28.42 30.36 3.73
N ASN A 430 -29.15 29.92 4.75
CA ASN A 430 -30.60 30.12 4.90
C ASN A 430 -30.97 31.24 5.89
N ARG A 431 -30.12 32.28 6.00
CA ARG A 431 -30.38 33.51 6.78
C ARG A 431 -30.72 33.27 8.26
N GLY A 432 -30.04 32.30 8.88
CA GLY A 432 -30.25 31.95 10.28
C GLY A 432 -31.39 30.96 10.53
N ILE A 433 -32.06 30.46 9.48
CA ILE A 433 -33.16 29.51 9.63
C ILE A 433 -32.60 28.08 9.75
N LEU A 434 -32.85 27.44 10.89
CA LEU A 434 -32.52 26.04 11.13
C LEU A 434 -33.44 25.09 10.34
N PRO A 435 -33.00 23.86 10.01
CA PRO A 435 -33.88 22.81 9.53
C PRO A 435 -35.06 22.59 10.49
N VAL A 436 -36.29 22.68 9.97
CA VAL A 436 -37.54 22.63 10.77
C VAL A 436 -37.73 21.33 11.56
N THR A 437 -36.96 20.29 11.22
CA THR A 437 -36.99 18.98 11.88
C THR A 437 -36.24 18.97 13.22
N ILE A 438 -35.38 19.97 13.48
CA ILE A 438 -34.62 20.12 14.73
C ILE A 438 -35.48 20.79 15.79
N GLY A 439 -35.79 20.05 16.85
CA GLY A 439 -36.56 20.53 18.00
C GLY A 439 -35.72 20.66 19.27
N THR A 440 -36.37 21.10 20.35
CA THR A 440 -35.76 21.18 21.69
C THR A 440 -35.65 19.83 22.39
N GLU A 441 -36.37 18.82 21.90
CA GLU A 441 -36.26 17.43 22.37
C GLU A 441 -35.26 16.65 21.51
N ALA A 442 -34.50 15.76 22.15
CA ALA A 442 -33.56 14.87 21.47
C ALA A 442 -34.30 13.94 20.50
N LYS A 443 -34.03 14.11 19.20
CA LYS A 443 -34.57 13.27 18.13
C LYS A 443 -33.45 12.50 17.45
N LYS A 444 -33.71 11.25 17.08
CA LYS A 444 -32.81 10.49 16.20
C LYS A 444 -32.73 11.17 14.84
N ILE A 445 -31.54 11.20 14.25
CA ILE A 445 -31.36 11.63 12.87
C ILE A 445 -31.68 10.45 11.96
N SER A 446 -32.92 10.42 11.47
CA SER A 446 -33.50 9.32 10.70
C SER A 446 -34.67 9.83 9.84
N GLU A 447 -35.19 8.97 8.97
CA GLU A 447 -36.38 9.30 8.16
C GLU A 447 -37.60 9.66 9.03
N SER A 448 -37.81 8.93 10.13
CA SER A 448 -38.95 9.08 11.04
C SER A 448 -38.71 10.08 12.18
N GLY A 449 -37.48 10.56 12.35
CA GLY A 449 -37.07 11.48 13.39
C GLY A 449 -36.75 12.88 12.85
N ALA A 450 -35.58 13.40 13.20
CA ALA A 450 -35.02 14.59 12.60
C ALA A 450 -34.51 14.25 11.19
N ASN A 451 -35.40 14.33 10.19
CA ASN A 451 -35.04 14.05 8.81
C ASN A 451 -34.22 15.22 8.24
N LEU A 452 -32.89 15.08 8.29
CA LEU A 452 -31.93 16.08 7.85
C LEU A 452 -31.41 15.85 6.44
N CYS A 453 -31.66 14.68 5.86
CA CYS A 453 -30.99 14.29 4.63
C CYS A 453 -31.23 15.26 3.47
N LYS A 454 -32.49 15.67 3.25
CA LYS A 454 -32.84 16.63 2.20
C LYS A 454 -32.25 18.04 2.39
N TYR A 455 -31.75 18.34 3.59
CA TYR A 455 -31.17 19.65 3.90
C TYR A 455 -29.65 19.64 3.79
N LEU A 456 -29.01 18.53 4.15
CA LEU A 456 -27.55 18.46 4.29
C LEU A 456 -26.87 17.71 3.14
N VAL A 457 -27.53 16.73 2.52
CA VAL A 457 -26.94 15.90 1.46
C VAL A 457 -27.67 16.17 0.14
N PRO A 458 -26.96 16.32 -0.99
CA PRO A 458 -25.49 16.29 -1.14
C PRO A 458 -24.79 17.64 -0.92
N GLU A 459 -25.54 18.72 -0.69
CA GLU A 459 -25.03 20.10 -0.80
C GLU A 459 -23.98 20.47 0.26
N TYR A 460 -24.14 20.03 1.51
CA TYR A 460 -23.27 20.37 2.64
C TYR A 460 -22.47 19.17 3.16
N LEU A 461 -22.83 17.97 2.75
CA LEU A 461 -22.17 16.70 3.04
C LEU A 461 -22.24 15.81 1.80
N ALA A 462 -21.11 15.23 1.39
CA ALA A 462 -21.05 14.29 0.27
C ALA A 462 -21.85 13.00 0.54
N ALA A 463 -21.87 12.55 1.80
CA ALA A 463 -22.68 11.44 2.27
C ALA A 463 -23.03 11.64 3.75
N PHE A 464 -24.17 11.13 4.19
CA PHE A 464 -24.63 11.25 5.56
C PHE A 464 -23.88 10.25 6.47
N PRO A 465 -23.14 10.69 7.50
CA PRO A 465 -22.44 9.78 8.41
C PRO A 465 -23.39 8.89 9.23
N ILE A 466 -22.97 7.67 9.52
CA ILE A 466 -23.70 6.69 10.36
C ILE A 466 -22.81 6.20 11.51
N ASP A 467 -23.41 5.89 12.65
CA ASP A 467 -22.71 5.27 13.77
C ASP A 467 -22.07 3.94 13.33
N PRO A 468 -20.79 3.68 13.65
CA PRO A 468 -20.10 2.44 13.26
C PRO A 468 -20.75 1.14 13.74
N ARG A 469 -21.68 1.19 14.71
CA ARG A 469 -22.45 0.03 15.18
C ARG A 469 -23.89 -0.01 14.66
N GLN A 470 -24.30 0.98 13.87
CA GLN A 470 -25.62 1.06 13.28
C GLN A 470 -25.57 0.50 11.85
N GLY A 471 -26.37 -0.53 11.56
CA GLY A 471 -26.41 -1.17 10.25
C GLY A 471 -25.05 -1.78 9.84
N ASP A 472 -24.61 -1.51 8.62
CA ASP A 472 -23.30 -1.91 8.10
C ASP A 472 -22.21 -0.83 8.27
N GLY A 473 -22.52 0.28 8.97
CA GLY A 473 -21.59 1.37 9.24
C GLY A 473 -21.24 2.22 8.02
N LYS A 474 -21.97 2.10 6.90
CA LYS A 474 -21.71 2.87 5.67
C LYS A 474 -22.52 4.16 5.59
N ASN A 475 -21.85 5.25 5.19
CA ASN A 475 -22.49 6.55 5.01
C ASN A 475 -23.56 6.51 3.90
N PHE A 476 -24.62 7.30 4.05
CA PHE A 476 -25.71 7.35 3.08
C PHE A 476 -25.51 8.46 2.04
N VAL A 477 -25.27 8.10 0.78
CA VAL A 477 -25.17 9.07 -0.32
C VAL A 477 -26.52 9.69 -0.70
N ASN A 478 -27.61 8.92 -0.63
CA ASN A 478 -28.96 9.36 -1.03
C ASN A 478 -30.05 9.09 0.02
N CYS A 479 -29.67 8.78 1.26
CA CYS A 479 -30.55 8.40 2.38
C CYS A 479 -31.74 7.50 1.99
N PRO A 480 -31.53 6.18 2.00
CA PRO A 480 -32.57 5.24 1.59
C PRO A 480 -33.80 5.32 2.49
N LYS A 481 -34.93 4.80 1.99
CA LYS A 481 -36.15 4.66 2.80
C LYS A 481 -35.84 3.84 4.06
N GLY A 482 -36.23 4.36 5.21
CA GLY A 482 -35.98 3.78 6.52
C GLY A 482 -34.61 4.09 7.12
N TYR A 483 -33.83 5.04 6.57
CA TYR A 483 -32.50 5.34 7.11
C TYR A 483 -32.55 5.77 8.59
N ASP A 484 -31.57 5.30 9.36
CA ASP A 484 -31.29 5.70 10.73
C ASP A 484 -29.77 5.77 10.90
N THR A 485 -29.27 6.94 11.26
CA THR A 485 -27.84 7.18 11.42
C THR A 485 -27.32 6.73 12.78
N GLY A 486 -28.19 6.43 13.75
CA GLY A 486 -27.79 6.14 15.13
C GLY A 486 -27.43 7.38 15.96
N TYR A 487 -27.31 8.57 15.35
CA TYR A 487 -27.04 9.83 16.05
C TYR A 487 -28.33 10.55 16.48
N THR A 488 -28.23 11.42 17.49
CA THR A 488 -29.34 12.26 17.93
C THR A 488 -29.00 13.75 17.88
N ILE A 489 -30.01 14.58 17.64
CA ILE A 489 -29.87 16.04 17.53
C ILE A 489 -30.99 16.75 18.30
N PHE A 490 -30.64 17.87 18.93
CA PHE A 490 -31.58 18.81 19.55
C PHE A 490 -30.97 20.21 19.60
N LYS A 491 -31.78 21.21 19.92
CA LYS A 491 -31.34 22.57 20.14
C LYS A 491 -31.75 23.12 21.51
N ASP A 492 -30.98 24.08 22.03
CA ASP A 492 -31.35 24.81 23.23
C ASP A 492 -32.29 25.99 22.94
N LYS A 493 -32.62 26.77 23.98
CA LYS A 493 -33.50 27.96 23.86
C LYS A 493 -32.86 29.12 23.08
N ASN A 494 -31.55 29.09 22.86
CA ASN A 494 -30.78 30.08 22.10
C ASN A 494 -30.42 29.57 20.70
N ASP A 495 -31.13 28.54 20.21
CA ASP A 495 -30.89 27.88 18.93
C ASP A 495 -29.49 27.23 18.78
N ARG A 496 -28.79 26.96 19.89
CA ARG A 496 -27.53 26.22 19.86
C ARG A 496 -27.79 24.73 19.68
N ILE A 497 -27.20 24.16 18.64
CA ILE A 497 -27.42 22.77 18.28
C ILE A 497 -26.46 21.87 19.04
N THR A 498 -26.99 20.77 19.57
CA THR A 498 -26.23 19.68 20.16
C THR A 498 -26.50 18.40 19.39
N ILE A 499 -25.42 17.70 19.03
CA ILE A 499 -25.48 16.35 18.45
C ILE A 499 -24.84 15.38 19.44
N LEU A 500 -25.45 14.21 19.59
CA LEU A 500 -25.04 13.20 20.55
C LEU A 500 -24.96 11.83 19.87
N ALA A 501 -23.89 11.09 20.18
CA ALA A 501 -23.70 9.71 19.77
C ALA A 501 -24.08 8.78 20.94
N PRO A 502 -25.30 8.24 20.97
CA PRO A 502 -25.81 7.48 22.10
C PRO A 502 -25.18 6.09 22.25
N MET A 503 -24.53 5.59 21.19
CA MET A 503 -23.87 4.29 21.17
C MET A 503 -22.37 4.38 21.48
N SER A 504 -21.93 5.48 22.10
CA SER A 504 -20.54 5.65 22.54
C SER A 504 -20.14 4.57 23.54
N GLU A 505 -18.89 4.14 23.45
CA GLU A 505 -18.38 3.01 24.21
C GLU A 505 -17.48 3.50 25.37
N GLY A 506 -17.35 2.71 26.44
CA GLY A 506 -16.42 3.05 27.53
C GLY A 506 -16.91 4.10 28.54
N ASN A 507 -18.21 4.24 28.77
CA ASN A 507 -18.84 5.16 29.75
C ASN A 507 -18.62 6.66 29.49
N GLU A 508 -18.14 7.07 28.31
CA GLU A 508 -18.12 8.47 27.91
C GLU A 508 -19.34 8.81 27.04
N ILE A 509 -19.99 9.95 27.29
CA ILE A 509 -21.02 10.49 26.39
C ILE A 509 -20.31 11.35 25.36
N VAL A 510 -20.35 10.93 24.09
CA VAL A 510 -19.78 11.70 22.98
C VAL A 510 -20.83 12.69 22.49
N THR A 511 -20.58 13.98 22.72
CA THR A 511 -21.48 15.07 22.33
C THR A 511 -20.69 16.28 21.85
N VAL A 512 -21.25 17.02 20.90
CA VAL A 512 -20.72 18.31 20.45
C VAL A 512 -21.89 19.29 20.43
N THR A 513 -21.69 20.42 21.11
CA THR A 513 -22.58 21.58 21.10
C THR A 513 -21.81 22.75 20.52
N ARG A 514 -22.42 23.50 19.63
CA ARG A 514 -21.86 24.76 19.15
C ARG A 514 -22.88 25.85 19.26
#